data_AF-A0A936BEQ9-F1
#
_entry.id   AF-A0A936BEQ9-F1
#
_cell.length_a   1.000
_cell.length_b   1.000
_cell.length_c   1.000
_cell.angle_alpha   90.00
_cell.angle_beta   90.00
_cell.angle_gamma   90.00
#
_symmetry.space_group_name_H-M   'P 1'
#
loop_
_entity.id
_entity.type
_entity.pdbx_description
1 polymer ?
#
loop_
_entity_poly.entity_id
_entity_poly.type
_entity_poly.pdbx_seq_one_letter_code
_entity_poly.pdbx_strand_id
1 'polypeptide(L)' 'MLNAGYLYATTISEMVDVFDVSRPFIPQYMATLPFTATHLLVQNGRAYVTLPHELQIWDISE' A
#
# COMPACT_ATOMS: atom_id res chain seq x y z
N MET A 1 1.73 -3.02 -4.69
CA MET A 1 1.36 -4.44 -4.47
C MET A 1 -0.15 -4.59 -4.54
N LEU A 2 -0.64 -5.66 -5.17
CA LEU A 2 -2.07 -5.91 -5.39
C LEU A 2 -2.67 -6.73 -4.25
N ASN A 3 -3.83 -6.32 -3.72
CA ASN A 3 -4.63 -7.14 -2.80
C ASN A 3 -6.12 -6.91 -3.07
N ALA A 4 -6.85 -7.98 -3.40
CA ALA A 4 -8.30 -7.97 -3.58
C ALA A 4 -8.86 -6.87 -4.52
N GLY A 5 -8.09 -6.43 -5.53
CA GLY A 5 -8.47 -5.35 -6.44
C GLY A 5 -7.98 -3.97 -6.05
N TYR A 6 -7.22 -3.84 -4.96
CA TYR A 6 -6.54 -2.61 -4.57
C TYR A 6 -5.04 -2.66 -4.88
N LEU A 7 -4.49 -1.53 -5.33
CA LEU A 7 -3.07 -1.30 -5.49
C LEU A 7 -2.59 -0.36 -4.38
N TYR A 8 -1.61 -0.83 -3.63
CA TYR A 8 -0.87 -0.02 -2.66
C TYR A 8 0.46 0.37 -3.31
N ALA A 9 0.73 1.66 -3.43
CA ALA A 9 1.91 2.19 -4.12
C ALA A 9 2.61 3.23 -3.26
N THR A 10 3.94 3.17 -3.23
CA THR A 10 4.75 4.25 -2.67
C THR A 10 4.88 5.34 -3.73
N THR A 11 4.53 6.57 -3.37
CA THR A 11 4.72 7.73 -4.24
C THR A 11 5.95 8.53 -3.82
N ILE A 12 6.19 9.67 -4.49
CA ILE A 12 7.43 10.45 -4.37
C ILE A 12 7.67 10.95 -2.94
N SER A 13 6.63 11.01 -2.10
CA SER A 13 6.69 11.41 -0.69
C SER A 13 6.98 10.26 0.28
N GLU A 14 7.31 9.06 -0.21
CA GLU A 14 7.42 7.81 0.56
C GLU A 14 6.12 7.36 1.23
N MET A 15 5.03 8.11 1.08
CA MET A 15 3.70 7.74 1.56
C MET A 15 3.13 6.58 0.74
N VAL A 16 2.29 5.78 1.38
CA VAL A 16 1.58 4.68 0.71
C VAL A 16 0.19 5.14 0.29
N ASP A 17 0.00 5.29 -1.01
CA ASP A 17 -1.29 5.59 -1.62
C ASP A 17 -2.02 4.29 -2.00
N VAL A 18 -3.33 4.30 -1.80
CA VAL A 18 -4.24 3.19 -2.09
C VAL A 18 -5.11 3.57 -3.29
N PHE A 19 -5.14 2.70 -4.28
CA PHE A 19 -5.96 2.82 -5.47
C PHE A 19 -6.86 1.60 -5.61
N ASP A 20 -8.12 1.78 -5.95
CA ASP A 20 -8.95 0.72 -6.53
C ASP A 20 -8.50 0.51 -7.98
N VAL A 21 -8.12 -0.71 -8.31
CA VAL A 21 -7.69 -1.17 -9.62
C VAL A 21 -8.59 -2.30 -10.16
N SER A 22 -9.83 -2.38 -9.69
CA SER A 22 -10.90 -3.22 -10.29
C SER A 22 -11.10 -2.95 -11.78
N ARG A 23 -10.79 -1.72 -12.22
CA ARG A 23 -10.63 -1.33 -13.63
C ARG A 23 -9.17 -0.91 -13.88
N PRO A 24 -8.27 -1.82 -14.29
CA PRO A 24 -6.82 -1.56 -14.35
C PRO A 24 -6.41 -0.38 -15.24
N PHE A 25 -7.18 -0.10 -16.29
CA PHE A 25 -6.92 1.02 -17.21
C PHE A 25 -7.45 2.36 -16.70
N ILE A 26 -8.25 2.36 -15.62
CA ILE A 26 -8.80 3.55 -14.98
C ILE A 26 -8.75 3.37 -13.45
N PRO A 27 -7.55 3.36 -12.82
CA PRO A 27 -7.44 3.28 -11.37
C PRO A 27 -8.12 4.46 -10.68
N GLN A 28 -8.78 4.20 -9.55
CA GLN A 28 -9.41 5.22 -8.72
C GLN A 28 -8.62 5.40 -7.43
N TYR A 29 -8.12 6.60 -7.18
CA TYR A 29 -7.50 6.94 -5.90
C TYR A 29 -8.52 6.82 -4.76
N MET A 30 -8.12 6.20 -3.65
CA MET A 30 -8.97 6.01 -2.47
C MET A 30 -8.45 6.78 -1.26
N ALA A 31 -7.17 6.62 -0.93
CA ALA A 31 -6.62 7.13 0.32
C ALA A 31 -5.08 7.18 0.29
N THR A 32 -4.52 7.92 1.24
CA THR A 32 -3.12 7.81 1.65
C THR A 32 -3.10 7.23 3.06
N LEU A 33 -2.29 6.19 3.28
CA LEU A 33 -2.11 5.58 4.60
C LEU A 33 -1.16 6.42 5.46
N PRO A 34 -1.32 6.41 6.81
CA PRO A 34 -0.57 7.29 7.70
C PRO A 34 0.87 6.82 7.98
N PHE A 35 1.46 6.03 7.09
CA PHE A 35 2.82 5.52 7.21
C PHE A 35 3.59 5.63 5.90
N THR A 36 4.92 5.69 6.01
CA THR A 36 5.83 5.69 4.87
C THR A 36 6.46 4.32 4.66
N ALA A 37 6.91 4.04 3.44
CA ALA A 37 7.56 2.79 3.11
C ALA A 37 8.64 2.98 2.03
N THR A 38 9.83 2.42 2.26
CA THR A 38 10.86 2.26 1.22
C THR A 38 10.57 1.02 0.37
N HIS A 39 10.14 -0.07 1.02
CA HIS A 39 9.62 -1.25 0.35
C HIS A 39 8.30 -1.68 0.99
N LEU A 40 7.42 -2.22 0.17
CA LEU A 40 6.06 -2.61 0.55
C LEU A 40 5.72 -3.98 -0.03
N LEU A 41 5.35 -4.92 0.84
CA LEU A 41 4.73 -6.20 0.48
C LEU A 41 3.34 -6.23 1.11
N VAL A 42 2.32 -6.59 0.33
CA VAL A 42 0.97 -6.83 0.85
C VAL A 42 0.63 -8.30 0.67
N GLN A 43 0.24 -8.95 1.76
CA GLN A 43 -0.14 -10.36 1.74
C GLN A 43 -1.12 -10.66 2.88
N ASN A 44 -2.20 -11.39 2.59
CA ASN A 44 -3.17 -11.87 3.57
C ASN A 44 -3.71 -10.77 4.51
N GLY A 45 -4.08 -9.61 3.95
CA GLY A 45 -4.61 -8.48 4.74
C GLY A 45 -3.57 -7.77 5.59
N ARG A 46 -2.28 -7.99 5.37
CA ARG A 46 -1.20 -7.28 6.06
C ARG A 46 -0.30 -6.56 5.09
N ALA A 47 0.09 -5.34 5.45
CA ALA A 47 1.15 -4.59 4.80
C ALA A 47 2.44 -4.73 5.61
N TYR A 48 3.48 -5.27 4.98
CA TYR A 48 4.83 -5.35 5.49
C TYR A 48 5.62 -4.21 4.88
N VAL A 49 6.03 -3.27 5.71
CA VAL A 49 6.75 -2.07 5.29
C VAL A 49 8.12 -2.03 5.92
N THR A 50 9.13 -1.74 5.10
CA THR A 50 10.48 -1.51 5.58
C THR A 50 10.86 -0.05 5.41
N LEU A 51 11.40 0.51 6.48
CA LEU A 51 12.17 1.75 6.50
C LEU A 51 13.66 1.38 6.65
N PRO A 52 14.61 2.33 6.50
CA PRO A 52 16.04 2.04 6.57
C PRO A 52 16.50 1.24 7.80
N HIS A 53 15.80 1.38 8.93
CA HIS A 53 16.16 0.72 10.20
C HIS A 53 14.96 0.09 10.93
N GLU A 54 13.83 -0.12 10.24
CA GLU A 54 12.61 -0.58 10.89
C GLU A 54 11.78 -1.46 9.97
N LEU A 55 11.14 -2.48 10.54
CA LEU A 55 10.07 -3.26 9.92
C LEU A 55 8.79 -2.98 10.70
N GLN A 56 7.76 -2.51 10.00
CA GLN A 56 6.42 -2.39 10.57
C GLN A 56 5.47 -3.33 9.84
N ILE A 57 4.47 -3.82 10.58
CA ILE A 57 3.42 -4.68 10.06
C ILE A 57 2.09 -4.01 10.40
N TRP A 58 1.33 -3.68 9.37
CA TRP A 58 0.03 -3.02 9.49
C TRP A 58 -1.06 -3.99 9.08
N ASP A 59 -2.11 -4.08 9.89
CA ASP A 59 -3.35 -4.75 9.48
C ASP A 59 -4.13 -3.82 8.53
N ILE A 60 -4.47 -4.36 7.35
CA ILE A 60 -5.18 -3.68 6.27
C ILE A 60 -6.30 -4.58 5.73
N SER A 61 -6.82 -5.48 6.58
CA SER A 61 -7.84 -6.45 6.21
C SER A 61 -9.26 -5.90 6.19
N GLU A 62 -9.46 -4.65 6.63
CA GLU A 62 -10.74 -3.93 6.59
C GLU A 62 -11.05 -3.29 5.24
#